data_AF-A0A7C5CCS3-F1
#
_entry.id   AF-A0A7C5CCS3-F1
#
_cell.length_a   1.000
_cell.length_b   1.000
_cell.length_c   1.000
_cell.angle_alpha   90.00
_cell.angle_beta   90.00
_cell.angle_gamma   90.00
#
_symmetry.space_group_name_H-M   'P 1'
#
loop_
_entity.id
_entity.type
_entity.pdbx_description
1 polymer ?
#
loop_
_entity_poly.entity_id
_entity_poly.type
_entity_poly.pdbx_seq_one_letter_code
_entity_poly.pdbx_strand_id
1 'polypeptide(L)'
;MAERTPPAEKSRCDACPVRCYIAGGRAGACDRYANEGGELVRLDPLTITETAPDLVPFLGDEARWSGDLLEGSRPFVTAVGAGTTYPDYKPAPFIVSQQIDGVDMVTVVTEGIFSYCGAKVKIDTDRHIGPERAVVRADGEAIGHVTTSEYGSRMLSLGGVEHL
;
A
#
# COMPACT_ATOMS: atom_id res chain seq x y z
N MET A 1 26.69 -43.89 -8.81
CA MET A 1 25.83 -43.46 -7.69
C MET A 1 25.74 -41.95 -7.78
N ALA A 2 24.55 -41.39 -8.01
CA ALA A 2 24.39 -39.94 -8.04
C ALA A 2 24.63 -39.39 -6.63
N GLU A 3 25.60 -38.50 -6.51
CA GLU A 3 25.98 -37.83 -5.28
C GLU A 3 24.78 -37.00 -4.80
N ARG A 4 24.21 -37.39 -3.65
CA ARG A 4 23.09 -36.65 -3.05
C ARG A 4 23.65 -35.33 -2.53
N THR A 5 23.35 -34.23 -3.22
CA THR A 5 23.57 -32.88 -2.70
C THR A 5 22.96 -32.79 -1.29
N PRO A 6 23.71 -32.32 -0.28
CA PRO A 6 23.16 -32.14 1.06
C PRO A 6 21.90 -31.27 0.99
N PRO A 7 20.87 -31.55 1.81
CA PRO A 7 19.63 -30.78 1.78
C PRO A 7 19.97 -29.30 1.95
N ALA A 8 19.61 -28.49 0.95
CA ALA A 8 19.84 -27.05 0.98
C ALA A 8 19.27 -26.50 2.30
N GLU A 9 20.11 -25.79 3.06
CA GLU A 9 19.73 -25.22 4.34
C GLU A 9 18.44 -24.41 4.15
N LYS A 10 17.40 -24.76 4.91
CA LYS A 10 16.07 -24.15 4.77
C LYS A 10 15.94 -23.02 5.78
N SER A 11 15.75 -21.81 5.29
CA SER A 11 15.48 -20.64 6.12
C SER A 11 13.98 -20.45 6.26
N ARG A 12 13.53 -20.17 7.48
CA ARG A 12 12.13 -19.81 7.72
C ARG A 12 11.96 -18.33 7.40
N CYS A 13 11.14 -18.03 6.40
CA CYS A 13 10.74 -16.67 6.10
C CYS A 13 9.78 -16.16 7.18
N ASP A 14 10.07 -15.01 7.76
CA ASP A 14 9.20 -14.30 8.72
C ASP A 14 8.54 -13.07 8.10
N ALA A 15 8.69 -12.90 6.77
CA ALA A 15 8.23 -11.71 6.09
C ALA A 15 6.71 -11.59 5.97
N CYS A 16 5.97 -12.68 6.12
CA CYS A 16 4.50 -12.70 6.06
C CYS A 16 3.92 -13.80 6.97
N PRO A 17 2.60 -13.82 7.21
CA PRO A 17 1.95 -14.76 8.14
C PRO A 17 2.09 -16.24 7.74
N VAL A 18 2.26 -16.53 6.44
CA VAL A 18 2.42 -17.90 5.90
C VAL A 18 3.68 -18.57 6.45
N ARG A 19 4.73 -17.79 6.76
CA ARG A 19 5.97 -18.26 7.39
C ARG A 19 6.61 -19.47 6.72
N CYS A 20 6.72 -19.44 5.39
CA CYS A 20 7.20 -20.57 4.60
C CYS A 20 8.68 -20.90 4.86
N TYR A 21 9.06 -22.16 4.66
CA TYR A 21 10.46 -22.61 4.69
C TYR A 21 11.01 -22.62 3.27
N ILE A 22 12.01 -21.78 3.01
CA ILE A 22 12.61 -21.59 1.69
C ILE A 22 13.93 -22.35 1.64
N ALA A 23 14.05 -23.29 0.70
CA ALA A 23 15.32 -24.00 0.48
C ALA A 23 16.36 -23.07 -0.16
N GLY A 24 17.64 -23.25 0.20
CA GLY A 24 18.73 -22.50 -0.44
C GLY A 24 18.68 -22.54 -1.97
N GLY A 25 18.85 -21.38 -2.59
CA GLY A 25 18.74 -21.16 -4.04
C GLY A 25 17.31 -21.15 -4.59
N ARG A 26 16.29 -21.05 -3.74
CA ARG A 26 14.87 -21.00 -4.16
C ARG A 26 14.18 -19.74 -3.68
N ALA A 27 13.15 -19.33 -4.42
CA ALA A 27 12.17 -18.36 -3.98
C ALA A 27 11.14 -19.01 -3.03
N GLY A 28 10.57 -18.20 -2.13
CA GLY A 28 9.48 -18.57 -1.25
C GLY A 28 8.14 -18.57 -1.98
N ALA A 29 7.07 -18.98 -1.30
CA ALA A 29 5.75 -19.17 -1.91
C ALA A 29 5.13 -17.88 -2.50
N CYS A 30 5.61 -16.71 -2.09
CA CYS A 30 5.17 -15.42 -2.62
C CYS A 30 6.07 -14.89 -3.75
N ASP A 31 7.17 -15.58 -4.08
CA ASP A 31 8.22 -15.16 -5.01
C ASP A 31 8.95 -13.85 -4.65
N ARG A 32 8.61 -13.18 -3.54
CA ARG A 32 9.22 -11.90 -3.12
C ARG A 32 10.51 -12.04 -2.32
N TYR A 33 10.75 -13.22 -1.76
CA TYR A 33 11.93 -13.52 -0.96
C TYR A 33 12.56 -14.82 -1.43
N ALA A 34 13.88 -14.85 -1.51
CA ALA A 34 14.66 -16.04 -1.75
C ALA A 34 15.55 -16.36 -0.57
N ASN A 35 15.97 -17.62 -0.48
CA ASN A 35 17.04 -18.03 0.39
C ASN A 35 18.33 -18.12 -0.43
N GLU A 36 19.25 -17.19 -0.22
CA GLU A 36 20.58 -17.19 -0.82
C GLU A 36 21.60 -17.60 0.27
N GLY A 37 22.04 -18.86 0.24
CA GLY A 37 23.09 -19.34 1.15
C GLY A 37 22.72 -19.31 2.64
N GLY A 38 21.44 -19.44 2.98
CA GLY A 38 20.92 -19.34 4.34
C GLY A 38 20.33 -17.96 4.67
N GLU A 39 20.62 -16.94 3.86
CA GLU A 39 20.12 -15.58 4.06
C GLU A 39 18.82 -15.34 3.28
N LEU A 40 17.87 -14.65 3.92
CA LEU A 40 16.64 -14.23 3.26
C LEU A 40 16.90 -12.93 2.51
N VAL A 41 16.93 -13.02 1.18
CA VAL A 41 17.12 -11.88 0.27
C VAL A 41 15.79 -11.51 -0.36
N ARG A 42 15.57 -10.20 -0.52
CA ARG A 42 14.37 -9.66 -1.15
C ARG A 42 14.56 -9.59 -2.67
N LEU A 43 13.65 -10.20 -3.42
CA LEU A 43 13.74 -10.31 -4.88
C LEU A 43 13.13 -9.11 -5.62
N ASP A 44 12.01 -8.58 -5.11
CA ASP A 44 11.32 -7.42 -5.70
C ASP A 44 11.42 -6.21 -4.75
N PRO A 45 12.48 -5.38 -4.87
CA PRO A 45 12.58 -4.12 -4.15
C PRO A 45 11.68 -3.04 -4.75
N LEU A 46 11.35 -2.01 -3.97
CA LEU A 46 10.75 -0.79 -4.51
C LEU A 46 11.65 -0.25 -5.62
N THR A 47 11.08 -0.08 -6.80
CA THR A 47 11.77 0.52 -7.94
C THR A 47 11.37 1.98 -8.04
N ILE A 48 12.35 2.89 -7.95
CA ILE A 48 12.15 4.31 -8.23
C ILE A 48 12.33 4.50 -9.74
N THR A 49 11.25 4.87 -10.42
CA THR A 49 11.16 4.98 -11.88
C THR A 49 12.29 5.85 -12.45
N GLU A 50 12.62 6.96 -11.81
CA GLU A 50 13.70 7.87 -12.22
C GLU A 50 15.10 7.22 -12.25
N THR A 51 15.27 6.08 -11.56
CA THR A 51 16.54 5.36 -11.44
C THR A 51 16.54 3.98 -12.12
N ALA A 52 15.42 3.58 -12.72
CA ALA A 52 15.27 2.25 -13.29
C ALA A 52 15.91 2.17 -14.69
N PRO A 53 16.68 1.11 -14.97
CA PRO A 53 17.39 0.96 -16.25
C PRO A 53 16.45 0.65 -17.43
N ASP A 54 15.36 -0.09 -17.17
CA ASP A 54 14.40 -0.52 -18.18
C ASP A 54 12.97 -0.20 -17.71
N LEU A 55 12.31 0.73 -18.40
CA LEU A 55 10.95 1.16 -18.09
C LEU A 55 10.01 0.79 -19.23
N VAL A 56 8.86 0.21 -18.89
CA VAL A 56 7.73 0.09 -19.82
C VAL A 56 6.82 1.31 -19.61
N PRO A 57 6.60 2.15 -20.64
CA PRO A 57 5.76 3.32 -20.49
C PRO A 57 4.32 2.91 -20.14
N PHE A 58 3.83 3.37 -19.00
CA PHE A 58 2.44 3.16 -18.58
C PHE A 58 1.44 3.93 -19.45
N LEU A 59 1.90 4.98 -20.15
CA LEU A 59 1.19 5.72 -21.20
C LEU A 59 2.15 5.86 -22.39
N GLY A 60 1.81 5.23 -23.51
CA GLY A 60 2.51 5.39 -24.79
C GLY A 60 2.10 6.70 -25.47
N ASP A 61 3.01 7.27 -26.25
CA ASP A 61 2.75 8.46 -27.06
C ASP A 61 1.48 8.29 -27.93
N GLU A 62 0.67 9.35 -27.97
CA GLU A 62 -0.53 9.56 -28.78
C GLU A 62 -1.93 9.23 -28.21
N ALA A 63 -2.17 9.46 -26.90
CA ALA A 63 -3.53 9.73 -26.42
C ALA A 63 -3.59 11.05 -25.63
N ARG A 64 -4.34 12.03 -26.17
CA ARG A 64 -4.59 13.34 -25.56
C ARG A 64 -5.35 13.16 -24.24
N TRP A 65 -4.67 13.32 -23.10
CA TRP A 65 -5.29 13.30 -21.78
C TRP A 65 -5.78 14.68 -21.36
N SER A 66 -6.97 14.75 -20.74
CA SER A 66 -7.78 15.98 -20.61
C SER A 66 -8.61 16.06 -19.32
N GLY A 67 -8.19 15.39 -18.23
CA GLY A 67 -8.98 15.26 -16.99
C GLY A 67 -8.14 14.65 -15.89
N ASP A 68 -7.16 15.43 -15.46
CA ASP A 68 -5.96 14.99 -14.77
C ASP A 68 -6.17 14.68 -13.27
N LEU A 69 -5.66 13.54 -12.77
CA LEU A 69 -5.68 13.19 -11.35
C LEU A 69 -4.29 13.17 -10.70
N LEU A 70 -3.20 13.14 -11.47
CA LEU A 70 -1.86 12.91 -10.92
C LEU A 70 -0.73 13.76 -11.53
N GLU A 71 -0.94 14.49 -12.62
CA GLU A 71 -0.01 15.38 -13.33
C GLU A 71 1.43 14.82 -13.42
N GLY A 72 1.79 14.20 -14.54
CA GLY A 72 3.10 13.57 -14.77
C GLY A 72 4.32 14.51 -14.72
N SER A 73 4.14 15.80 -14.42
CA SER A 73 5.20 16.79 -14.19
C SER A 73 5.74 16.81 -12.76
N ARG A 74 5.20 16.00 -11.83
CA ARG A 74 5.65 15.91 -10.43
C ARG A 74 6.09 14.49 -10.04
N PRO A 75 7.06 14.36 -9.11
CA PRO A 75 7.41 13.06 -8.54
C PRO A 75 6.19 12.47 -7.80
N PHE A 76 5.66 11.36 -8.31
CA PHE A 76 4.50 10.70 -7.71
C PHE A 76 4.84 9.25 -7.38
N VAL A 77 4.77 8.92 -6.09
CA VAL A 77 5.08 7.57 -5.59
C VAL A 77 3.80 6.75 -5.56
N THR A 78 3.76 5.68 -6.35
CA THR A 78 2.67 4.70 -6.40
C THR A 78 3.17 3.32 -5.99
N ALA A 79 2.29 2.53 -5.36
CA ALA A 79 2.53 1.12 -5.01
C ALA A 79 1.79 0.15 -5.95
N VAL A 80 1.23 0.65 -7.06
CA VAL A 80 0.54 -0.19 -8.06
C VAL A 80 1.52 -1.23 -8.59
N GLY A 81 1.13 -2.51 -8.52
CA GLY A 81 1.97 -3.63 -8.96
C GLY A 81 3.03 -4.09 -7.96
N ALA A 82 3.23 -3.39 -6.84
CA ALA A 82 4.21 -3.77 -5.82
C ALA A 82 3.90 -5.12 -5.17
N GLY A 83 2.63 -5.58 -5.25
CA GLY A 83 2.17 -6.94 -4.99
C GLY A 83 2.52 -7.48 -3.61
N THR A 84 1.57 -7.72 -2.72
CA THR A 84 1.90 -8.11 -1.33
C THR A 84 0.89 -9.04 -0.70
N THR A 85 1.18 -9.58 0.48
CA THR A 85 0.32 -10.48 1.24
C THR A 85 -0.40 -9.75 2.37
N TYR A 86 -1.72 -9.91 2.45
CA TYR A 86 -2.51 -9.46 3.59
C TYR A 86 -2.59 -10.56 4.68
N PRO A 87 -2.52 -10.19 5.98
CA PRO A 87 -2.04 -8.90 6.51
C PRO A 87 -0.51 -8.79 6.38
N ASP A 88 -0.03 -7.60 6.00
CA ASP A 88 1.40 -7.29 6.07
C ASP A 88 1.70 -6.62 7.42
N TYR A 89 2.68 -7.15 8.15
CA TYR A 89 3.12 -6.65 9.45
C TYR A 89 4.44 -5.86 9.35
N LYS A 90 5.00 -5.69 8.16
CA LYS A 90 6.19 -4.86 7.96
C LYS A 90 5.79 -3.38 7.89
N PRO A 91 6.38 -2.53 8.73
CA PRO A 91 6.20 -1.08 8.64
C PRO A 91 6.50 -0.60 7.22
N ALA A 92 5.85 0.50 6.83
CA ALA A 92 6.08 1.13 5.54
C ALA A 92 7.58 1.39 5.32
N PRO A 93 8.22 0.75 4.33
CA PRO A 93 9.65 0.92 4.10
C PRO A 93 10.03 2.32 3.63
N PHE A 94 9.07 3.09 3.10
CA PHE A 94 9.29 4.44 2.62
C PHE A 94 8.19 5.38 3.09
N ILE A 95 8.61 6.51 3.62
CA ILE A 95 7.75 7.66 3.93
C ILE A 95 8.29 8.81 3.09
N VAL A 96 7.47 9.30 2.18
CA VAL A 96 7.83 10.35 1.23
C VAL A 96 6.98 11.57 1.54
N SER A 97 7.61 12.72 1.76
CA SER A 97 6.91 13.99 2.00
C SER A 97 7.12 14.94 0.83
N GLN A 98 6.05 15.61 0.42
CA GLN A 98 6.06 16.70 -0.54
C GLN A 98 5.10 17.80 -0.08
N GLN A 99 5.34 19.04 -0.46
CA GLN A 99 4.41 20.13 -0.22
C GLN A 99 3.72 20.49 -1.54
N ILE A 100 2.38 20.51 -1.55
CA ILE A 100 1.56 20.82 -2.72
C ILE A 100 0.58 21.92 -2.33
N ASP A 101 0.63 23.07 -3.02
CA ASP A 101 -0.26 24.22 -2.76
C ASP A 101 -0.32 24.65 -1.29
N GLY A 102 0.83 24.55 -0.58
CA GLY A 102 0.93 24.85 0.85
C GLY A 102 0.41 23.76 1.79
N VAL A 103 0.00 22.61 1.26
CA VAL A 103 -0.43 21.42 2.00
C VAL A 103 0.71 20.39 2.06
N ASP A 104 1.02 19.92 3.26
CA ASP A 104 1.95 18.80 3.44
C ASP A 104 1.29 17.48 3.02
N MET A 105 1.78 16.89 1.94
CA MET A 105 1.38 15.56 1.47
C MET A 105 2.43 14.54 1.90
N VAL A 106 2.02 13.56 2.71
CA VAL A 106 2.86 12.46 3.17
C VAL A 106 2.35 11.16 2.56
N THR A 107 3.14 10.54 1.70
CA THR A 107 2.88 9.24 1.11
C THR A 107 3.62 8.17 1.91
N VAL A 108 2.85 7.32 2.58
CA VAL A 108 3.36 6.16 3.32
C VAL A 108 3.23 4.94 2.42
N VAL A 109 4.35 4.46 1.87
CA VAL A 109 4.34 3.28 1.00
C VAL A 109 4.39 2.06 1.89
N THR A 110 3.25 1.40 2.03
CA THR A 110 3.16 0.11 2.69
C THR A 110 2.90 -0.95 1.63
N GLU A 111 3.53 -2.09 1.85
CA GLU A 111 3.23 -3.30 1.11
C GLU A 111 2.06 -4.01 1.79
N GLY A 112 1.05 -3.32 2.30
CA GLY A 112 -0.22 -3.96 2.65
C GLY A 112 -1.12 -3.97 1.42
N ILE A 113 -1.83 -5.07 1.14
CA ILE A 113 -3.01 -4.97 0.27
C ILE A 113 -4.03 -4.14 1.04
N PHE A 114 -4.10 -2.84 0.75
CA PHE A 114 -5.25 -2.03 1.12
C PHE A 114 -6.28 -2.16 -0.01
N SER A 115 -7.15 -3.17 0.07
CA SER A 115 -8.30 -3.26 -0.84
C SER A 115 -9.43 -2.27 -0.45
N TYR A 116 -9.10 -1.20 0.27
CA TYR A 116 -10.07 -0.26 0.83
C TYR A 116 -9.66 1.17 0.47
N CYS A 117 -10.30 1.72 -0.56
CA CYS A 117 -10.22 3.16 -0.82
C CYS A 117 -11.19 3.85 0.14
N GLY A 118 -10.66 4.46 1.21
CA GLY A 118 -11.46 5.22 2.16
C GLY A 118 -10.64 6.34 2.82
N ALA A 119 -11.33 7.34 3.35
CA ALA A 119 -10.77 8.47 4.06
C ALA A 119 -11.41 8.59 5.45
N LYS A 120 -10.60 8.95 6.45
CA LYS A 120 -11.10 9.34 7.77
C LYS A 120 -10.93 10.84 7.93
N VAL A 121 -12.03 11.56 8.07
CA VAL A 121 -12.02 13.03 8.18
C VAL A 121 -12.23 13.43 9.63
N LYS A 122 -11.26 14.15 10.19
CA LYS A 122 -11.37 14.80 11.50
C LYS A 122 -11.90 16.21 11.32
N ILE A 123 -13.02 16.50 11.96
CA ILE A 123 -13.68 17.81 11.93
C ILE A 123 -13.54 18.43 13.31
N ASP A 124 -12.79 19.52 13.37
CA ASP A 124 -12.65 20.32 14.58
C ASP A 124 -13.86 21.25 14.71
N THR A 125 -14.87 20.79 15.44
CA THR A 125 -16.11 21.54 15.65
C THR A 125 -16.81 21.12 16.93
N ASP A 126 -17.37 22.11 17.62
CA ASP A 126 -18.25 21.88 18.77
C ASP A 126 -19.65 21.42 18.36
N ARG A 127 -20.00 21.49 17.06
CA ARG A 127 -21.33 21.13 16.57
C ARG A 127 -21.55 19.62 16.63
N HIS A 128 -22.78 19.22 16.96
CA HIS A 128 -23.20 17.84 16.78
C HIS A 128 -23.46 17.58 15.29
N ILE A 129 -22.80 16.56 14.72
CA ILE A 129 -22.87 16.24 13.29
C ILE A 129 -23.72 14.99 13.00
N GLY A 130 -24.39 14.46 14.02
CA GLY A 130 -25.18 13.24 13.95
C GLY A 130 -24.71 12.15 14.92
N PRO A 131 -25.55 11.15 15.20
CA PRO A 131 -25.17 10.00 16.00
C PRO A 131 -24.15 9.11 15.27
N GLU A 132 -23.51 8.21 16.00
CA GLU A 132 -22.70 7.15 15.41
C GLU A 132 -23.50 6.36 14.36
N ARG A 133 -22.85 6.08 13.23
CA ARG A 133 -23.44 5.49 12.00
C ARG A 133 -24.47 6.34 11.26
N ALA A 134 -24.64 7.63 11.60
CA ALA A 134 -25.41 8.53 10.74
C ALA A 134 -24.80 8.58 9.33
N VAL A 135 -25.63 8.37 8.30
CA VAL A 135 -25.17 8.31 6.91
C VAL A 135 -24.64 9.66 6.46
N VAL A 136 -23.41 9.68 5.96
CA VAL A 136 -22.81 10.83 5.28
C VAL A 136 -23.14 10.75 3.81
N ARG A 137 -23.61 11.86 3.24
CA ARG A 137 -23.97 11.94 1.81
C ARG A 137 -23.20 13.02 1.07
N ALA A 138 -22.88 12.75 -0.19
CA ALA A 138 -22.45 13.74 -1.18
C ALA A 138 -23.41 13.68 -2.36
N ASP A 139 -23.99 14.82 -2.75
CA ASP A 139 -25.00 14.92 -3.83
C ASP A 139 -26.15 13.91 -3.72
N GLY A 140 -26.53 13.56 -2.48
CA GLY A 140 -27.57 12.59 -2.18
C GLY A 140 -27.12 11.13 -2.15
N GLU A 141 -25.93 10.79 -2.63
CA GLU A 141 -25.35 9.45 -2.56
C GLU A 141 -24.76 9.17 -1.17
N ALA A 142 -24.94 7.96 -0.64
CA ALA A 142 -24.35 7.55 0.62
C ALA A 142 -22.87 7.21 0.41
N ILE A 143 -21.98 7.98 1.02
CA ILE A 143 -20.52 7.84 0.83
C ILE A 143 -19.78 7.39 2.09
N GLY A 144 -20.50 7.18 3.20
CA GLY A 144 -19.87 6.85 4.47
C GLY A 144 -20.79 7.08 5.67
N HIS A 145 -20.18 7.21 6.84
CA HIS A 145 -20.91 7.40 8.09
C HIS A 145 -20.12 8.24 9.12
N VAL A 146 -20.87 8.83 10.06
CA VAL A 146 -20.30 9.45 11.27
C VAL A 146 -19.76 8.34 12.17
N THR A 147 -18.47 8.40 12.51
CA THR A 147 -17.85 7.46 13.45
C THR A 147 -17.73 8.09 14.84
N THR A 148 -17.52 7.24 15.86
CA THR A 148 -17.25 7.69 17.23
C THR A 148 -16.18 8.78 17.28
N SER A 149 -16.45 9.81 18.10
CA SER A 149 -15.56 10.94 18.33
C SER A 149 -14.23 10.49 18.95
N GLU A 150 -13.13 11.02 18.43
CA GLU A 150 -11.78 10.76 18.93
C GLU A 150 -11.19 12.06 19.46
N TYR A 151 -10.74 12.06 20.72
CA TYR A 151 -10.11 13.23 21.36
C TYR A 151 -10.96 14.52 21.29
N GLY A 152 -12.28 14.37 21.42
CA GLY A 152 -13.23 15.50 21.37
C GLY A 152 -13.62 15.95 19.97
N SER A 153 -12.89 15.55 18.92
CA SER A 153 -13.22 15.91 17.55
C SER A 153 -14.33 15.02 16.98
N ARG A 154 -15.07 15.57 16.03
CA ARG A 154 -16.06 14.83 15.26
C ARG A 154 -15.37 14.14 14.09
N MET A 155 -15.79 12.93 13.75
CA MET A 155 -15.06 12.07 12.82
C MET A 155 -16.03 11.49 11.78
N LEU A 156 -15.60 11.46 10.52
CA LEU A 156 -16.29 10.76 9.43
C LEU A 156 -15.42 9.62 8.90
N SER A 157 -16.05 8.50 8.55
CA SER A 157 -15.46 7.46 7.73
C SER A 157 -16.13 7.52 6.36
N LEU A 158 -15.36 7.79 5.31
CA LEU A 158 -15.81 7.95 3.93
C LEU A 158 -15.19 6.85 3.05
N GLY A 159 -15.95 6.24 2.16
CA GLY A 159 -15.50 5.10 1.36
C GLY A 159 -15.28 3.81 2.19
N GLY A 160 -14.49 2.88 1.63
CA GLY A 160 -14.26 1.55 2.22
C GLY A 160 -15.29 0.49 1.81
N VAL A 161 -15.14 -0.73 2.33
CA VAL A 161 -16.17 -1.79 2.21
C VAL A 161 -17.42 -1.30 2.92
N GLU A 162 -18.59 -1.70 2.43
CA GLU A 162 -19.89 -1.44 3.05
C GLU A 162 -19.83 -1.61 4.58
N HIS A 163 -19.72 -0.47 5.30
CA HIS A 163 -19.70 -0.40 6.76
C HIS A 163 -21.12 -0.17 7.33
N LEU A 164 -22.15 -0.63 6.60
CA LEU A 164 -23.57 -0.52 7.01
C LEU A 164 -23.82 -1.20 8.37
#